data_AF-A0A5C5UVM2-F1
#
_entry.id   AF-A0A5C5UVM2-F1
#
_cell.length_a   1.000
_cell.length_b   1.000
_cell.length_c   1.000
_cell.angle_alpha   90.00
_cell.angle_beta   90.00
_cell.angle_gamma   90.00
#
_symmetry.space_group_name_H-M   'P 1'
#
loop_
_entity.id
_entity.type
_entity.pdbx_description
1 polymer ?
#
loop_
_entity_poly.entity_id
_entity_poly.type
_entity_poly.pdbx_seq_one_letter_code
_entity_poly.pdbx_strand_id
1 'polypeptide(L)'
;MPAGGRVRCATLVLAALMLAADATAAVFPRRPRSQSTGLRDSVYLKLRSDSGRPMASFQIAQIRELEAQTRKFYAVNSGGQYDIRFTHILDVPLALNSNGTRPDDWFGLGENYVRSNYGIEPEDFHLNLFDVSSTEPDADQGWSGIAVSPGNNIAVQPDITSDWGKIVVDHELGHHIGAPHSGAYRAVSDNNYTPYVWDGDREQYREYSTSRDGLQPTTFGVHLDGYGNPYSVMGNISHEHFSIIAKHDKYGWLSDEQVPELTDLGEGTYRIYAHDELLLARDETFDYYGVEETYAADKLYGLRYTRKAERFNTSTRRFEPYNQELTLEYRSGRDGVQFYMGEAILDMDLEGGTDRNNGERELEVGQSISDLAFGTSVFWSDTEGEDFLSFNPPAPTDPWELNDEWYEFSVLGTSSDDVGSYIELSVTRLSQFPITLAGDYNDDGIVDAADYTTWRDNLGAPAGTLPNDPTGESIGDDQYAAWRENFGAIAGGSSAVAAVPEPAGVTLAAFLALGGAVFLRR
;
A
#
# COMPACT_ATOMS: atom_id res chain seq x y z
N MET A 1 -25.54 -61.67 49.43
CA MET A 1 -26.40 -60.52 49.80
C MET A 1 -26.04 -60.09 51.20
N PRO A 2 -25.96 -58.79 51.56
CA PRO A 2 -26.23 -57.56 50.79
C PRO A 2 -24.92 -56.88 50.31
N ALA A 3 -24.85 -56.17 49.17
CA ALA A 3 -25.31 -54.80 48.87
C ALA A 3 -24.66 -53.75 49.79
N GLY A 4 -24.01 -52.66 49.37
CA GLY A 4 -23.71 -52.04 48.08
C GLY A 4 -22.98 -50.70 48.39
N GLY A 5 -22.36 -50.03 47.43
CA GLY A 5 -21.85 -48.66 47.66
C GLY A 5 -20.70 -48.23 46.75
N ARG A 6 -20.94 -47.20 45.95
CA ARG A 6 -20.15 -46.70 44.83
C ARG A 6 -19.04 -45.69 45.24
N VAL A 7 -17.91 -45.78 44.53
CA VAL A 7 -17.18 -44.68 43.82
C VAL A 7 -16.52 -43.57 44.66
N ARG A 8 -15.18 -43.47 44.59
CA ARG A 8 -14.39 -42.38 43.92
C ARG A 8 -12.90 -42.49 44.30
N CYS A 9 -12.06 -42.83 43.31
CA CYS A 9 -10.61 -42.63 43.38
C CYS A 9 -10.33 -41.13 43.41
N ALA A 10 -9.62 -40.69 44.45
CA ALA A 10 -9.16 -39.33 44.63
C ALA A 10 -7.64 -39.28 44.47
N THR A 11 -7.22 -38.49 43.49
CA THR A 11 -6.10 -37.54 43.53
C THR A 11 -4.65 -38.07 43.46
N LEU A 12 -4.14 -37.96 42.23
CA LEU A 12 -2.80 -37.51 41.83
C LEU A 12 -1.97 -36.77 42.89
N VAL A 13 -0.72 -37.20 43.08
CA VAL A 13 0.46 -36.31 43.12
C VAL A 13 1.64 -37.07 42.52
N LEU A 14 2.08 -36.67 41.33
CA LEU A 14 3.49 -36.77 40.95
C LEU A 14 3.76 -35.78 39.83
N ALA A 15 4.35 -34.66 40.23
CA ALA A 15 5.00 -33.70 39.35
C ALA A 15 6.25 -34.37 38.77
N ALA A 16 6.31 -34.45 37.45
CA ALA A 16 7.53 -34.54 36.68
C ALA A 16 7.38 -33.62 35.47
N LEU A 17 7.57 -32.32 35.71
CA LEU A 17 8.03 -31.42 34.67
C LEU A 17 9.49 -31.78 34.39
N MET A 18 9.75 -32.28 33.19
CA MET A 18 10.87 -31.91 32.32
C MET A 18 10.49 -32.35 30.91
N LEU A 19 9.72 -31.49 30.23
CA LEU A 19 9.73 -31.41 28.78
C LEU A 19 11.06 -30.75 28.42
N ALA A 20 11.98 -31.53 27.87
CA ALA A 20 13.10 -31.04 27.11
C ALA A 20 13.26 -31.98 25.92
N ALA A 21 12.48 -31.68 24.89
CA ALA A 21 12.71 -32.16 23.53
C ALA A 21 12.68 -30.93 22.62
N ASP A 22 13.65 -30.04 22.82
CA ASP A 22 13.96 -28.99 21.85
C ASP A 22 14.67 -29.65 20.67
N ALA A 23 13.87 -30.14 19.74
CA ALA A 23 14.21 -30.23 18.33
C ALA A 23 13.07 -29.51 17.60
N THR A 24 13.10 -28.18 17.62
CA THR A 24 12.10 -27.33 16.98
C THR A 24 12.42 -27.18 15.49
N ALA A 25 11.48 -27.71 14.70
CA ALA A 25 11.11 -27.53 13.29
C ALA A 25 12.19 -27.22 12.22
N ALA A 26 12.17 -28.03 11.15
CA ALA A 26 12.30 -27.51 9.79
C ALA A 26 10.86 -27.40 9.24
N VAL A 27 10.40 -26.21 8.83
CA VAL A 27 9.04 -25.98 8.36
C VAL A 27 8.90 -26.29 6.87
N PHE A 28 8.22 -27.40 6.59
CA PHE A 28 7.86 -27.91 5.26
C PHE A 28 6.36 -27.75 4.97
N PRO A 29 5.95 -27.66 3.70
CA PRO A 29 4.57 -27.34 3.33
C PRO A 29 3.57 -28.36 3.87
N ARG A 30 2.69 -27.91 4.77
CA ARG A 30 1.63 -28.73 5.38
C ARG A 30 0.52 -29.02 4.36
N ARG A 31 0.63 -30.08 3.53
CA ARG A 31 -0.35 -30.50 2.48
C ARG A 31 -1.77 -29.88 2.61
N PRO A 32 -1.99 -28.68 2.07
CA PRO A 32 -3.25 -27.95 2.06
C PRO A 32 -3.85 -27.95 0.63
N ARG A 33 -5.13 -27.59 0.52
CA ARG A 33 -5.88 -27.67 -0.75
C ARG A 33 -6.06 -26.31 -1.46
N SER A 34 -5.57 -25.19 -0.91
CA SER A 34 -5.72 -23.86 -1.54
C SER A 34 -4.60 -23.56 -2.56
N GLN A 35 -4.90 -22.79 -3.60
CA GLN A 35 -3.94 -22.45 -4.67
C GLN A 35 -2.61 -21.87 -4.15
N SER A 36 -2.62 -21.14 -3.04
CA SER A 36 -1.46 -20.48 -2.44
C SER A 36 -0.65 -21.32 -1.47
N THR A 37 -1.07 -22.54 -1.12
CA THR A 37 -0.36 -23.34 -0.11
C THR A 37 -0.15 -24.79 -0.58
N GLY A 38 0.86 -25.46 -0.05
CA GLY A 38 1.18 -26.86 -0.30
C GLY A 38 2.22 -27.12 -1.35
N LEU A 39 2.54 -28.41 -1.48
CA LEU A 39 3.20 -28.90 -2.68
C LEU A 39 2.21 -28.92 -3.85
N ARG A 40 2.59 -28.24 -4.92
CA ARG A 40 1.88 -28.22 -6.19
C ARG A 40 2.71 -28.95 -7.25
N ASP A 41 2.10 -29.98 -7.85
CA ASP A 41 2.68 -30.64 -9.01
C ASP A 41 2.33 -29.85 -10.27
N SER A 42 3.33 -29.68 -11.14
CA SER A 42 3.27 -28.88 -12.35
C SER A 42 3.96 -29.60 -13.50
N VAL A 43 3.72 -29.14 -14.73
CA VAL A 43 4.38 -29.64 -15.93
C VAL A 43 5.09 -28.50 -16.63
N TYR A 44 6.34 -28.74 -17.01
CA TYR A 44 7.09 -27.87 -17.91
C TYR A 44 6.99 -28.40 -19.33
N LEU A 45 6.55 -27.56 -20.26
CA LEU A 45 6.29 -27.90 -21.65
C LEU A 45 7.17 -27.06 -22.56
N LYS A 46 8.23 -27.65 -23.11
CA LYS A 46 9.08 -26.97 -24.09
C LYS A 46 8.45 -27.05 -25.47
N LEU A 47 7.85 -25.96 -25.91
CA LEU A 47 7.29 -25.84 -27.25
C LEU A 47 8.39 -25.49 -28.25
N ARG A 48 8.43 -26.24 -29.35
CA ARG A 48 9.40 -26.02 -30.45
C ARG A 48 8.79 -26.41 -31.79
N SER A 49 9.44 -26.02 -32.89
CA SER A 49 9.11 -26.58 -34.19
C SER A 49 9.29 -28.11 -34.20
N ASP A 50 8.37 -28.81 -34.85
CA ASP A 50 8.43 -30.24 -35.15
C ASP A 50 9.67 -30.67 -35.94
N SER A 51 10.15 -29.80 -36.83
CA SER A 51 11.41 -29.93 -37.56
C SER A 51 12.66 -29.60 -36.72
N GLY A 52 12.47 -28.99 -35.56
CA GLY A 52 13.52 -28.62 -34.62
C GLY A 52 14.16 -29.84 -33.94
N ARG A 53 15.34 -29.63 -33.34
CA ARG A 53 15.97 -30.67 -32.54
C ARG A 53 15.20 -30.87 -31.23
N PRO A 54 14.96 -32.13 -30.81
CA PRO A 54 14.44 -32.41 -29.48
C PRO A 54 15.32 -31.83 -28.38
N MET A 55 14.72 -31.54 -27.24
CA MET A 55 15.42 -31.08 -26.06
C MET A 55 16.58 -32.02 -25.68
N ALA A 56 17.77 -31.43 -25.50
CA ALA A 56 18.94 -32.14 -25.05
C ALA A 56 18.97 -32.27 -23.52
N SER A 57 19.74 -33.24 -23.01
CA SER A 57 19.86 -33.49 -21.57
C SER A 57 20.37 -32.28 -20.77
N PHE A 58 21.24 -31.46 -21.36
CA PHE A 58 21.72 -30.24 -20.69
C PHE A 58 20.62 -29.18 -20.53
N GLN A 59 19.66 -29.10 -21.45
CA GLN A 59 18.53 -28.17 -21.35
C GLN A 59 17.56 -28.62 -20.25
N ILE A 60 17.32 -29.93 -20.13
CA ILE A 60 16.56 -30.49 -18.99
C ILE A 60 17.24 -30.12 -17.67
N ALA A 61 18.57 -30.23 -17.59
CA ALA A 61 19.32 -29.84 -16.39
C ALA A 61 19.19 -28.35 -16.07
N GLN A 62 19.19 -27.48 -17.08
CA GLN A 62 18.96 -26.03 -16.90
C GLN A 62 17.55 -25.73 -16.38
N ILE A 63 16.53 -26.41 -16.90
CA ILE A 63 15.14 -26.28 -16.41
C ILE A 63 15.02 -26.74 -14.96
N ARG A 64 15.72 -27.81 -14.57
CA ARG A 64 15.77 -28.27 -13.16
C ARG A 64 16.46 -27.28 -12.23
N GLU A 65 17.48 -26.56 -12.72
CA GLU A 65 18.13 -25.51 -11.94
C GLU A 65 17.19 -24.31 -11.72
N LEU A 66 16.50 -23.86 -12.77
CA LEU A 66 15.44 -22.86 -12.68
C LEU A 66 14.37 -23.27 -11.67
N GLU A 67 13.83 -24.49 -11.81
CA GLU A 67 12.82 -25.02 -10.91
C GLU A 67 13.30 -24.97 -9.45
N ALA A 68 14.54 -25.40 -9.18
CA ALA A 68 15.10 -25.35 -7.85
C ALA A 68 15.17 -23.91 -7.30
N GLN A 69 15.43 -22.91 -8.14
CA GLN A 69 15.48 -21.50 -7.73
C GLN A 69 14.08 -20.95 -7.42
N THR A 70 13.12 -21.16 -8.32
CA THR A 70 11.71 -20.80 -8.11
C THR A 70 11.15 -21.45 -6.84
N ARG A 71 11.40 -22.74 -6.63
CA ARG A 71 10.94 -23.46 -5.42
C ARG A 71 11.50 -22.87 -4.14
N LYS A 72 12.78 -22.47 -4.14
CA LYS A 72 13.41 -21.79 -2.99
C LYS A 72 12.79 -20.43 -2.74
N PHE A 73 12.60 -19.63 -3.80
CA PHE A 73 11.99 -18.31 -3.71
C PHE A 73 10.59 -18.36 -3.08
N TYR A 74 9.75 -19.29 -3.55
CA TYR A 74 8.41 -19.48 -3.00
C TYR A 74 8.40 -20.08 -1.60
N ALA A 75 9.32 -20.99 -1.28
CA ALA A 75 9.46 -21.53 0.06
C ALA A 75 9.79 -20.43 1.08
N VAL A 76 10.76 -19.56 0.80
CA VAL A 76 11.12 -18.47 1.73
C VAL A 76 10.01 -17.42 1.83
N ASN A 77 9.38 -17.04 0.72
CA ASN A 77 8.30 -16.04 0.76
C ASN A 77 7.05 -16.53 1.49
N SER A 78 6.76 -17.83 1.43
CA SER A 78 5.58 -18.42 2.06
C SER A 78 5.80 -18.86 3.51
N GLY A 79 7.00 -18.70 4.06
CA GLY A 79 7.34 -19.29 5.36
C GLY A 79 7.25 -20.81 5.35
N GLY A 80 7.64 -21.43 4.24
CA GLY A 80 7.61 -22.87 4.01
C GLY A 80 6.22 -23.44 3.75
N GLN A 81 5.22 -22.59 3.44
CA GLN A 81 3.85 -23.03 3.23
C GLN A 81 3.55 -23.42 1.79
N TYR A 82 4.36 -23.03 0.82
CA TYR A 82 4.13 -23.25 -0.61
C TYR A 82 5.40 -23.74 -1.32
N ASP A 83 5.24 -24.75 -2.18
CA ASP A 83 6.29 -25.31 -3.04
C ASP A 83 5.67 -25.77 -4.35
N ILE A 84 6.33 -25.55 -5.48
CA ILE A 84 5.83 -25.89 -6.82
C ILE A 84 6.86 -26.65 -7.63
N ARG A 85 6.56 -27.89 -7.99
CA ARG A 85 7.51 -28.82 -8.62
C ARG A 85 7.06 -29.22 -10.01
N PHE A 86 7.98 -29.17 -10.98
CA PHE A 86 7.79 -29.74 -12.31
C PHE A 86 7.91 -31.26 -12.26
N THR A 87 6.80 -31.96 -12.00
CA THR A 87 6.77 -33.41 -12.03
C THR A 87 7.17 -33.96 -13.40
N HIS A 88 6.89 -33.22 -14.47
CA HIS A 88 7.28 -33.56 -15.82
C HIS A 88 7.96 -32.38 -16.54
N ILE A 89 9.01 -32.67 -17.31
CA ILE A 89 9.60 -31.76 -18.30
C ILE A 89 9.46 -32.45 -19.66
N LEU A 90 8.60 -31.90 -20.51
CA LEU A 90 8.17 -32.52 -21.75
C LEU A 90 8.63 -31.70 -22.96
N ASP A 91 8.99 -32.40 -24.02
CA ASP A 91 9.35 -31.83 -25.31
C ASP A 91 8.11 -31.85 -26.21
N VAL A 92 7.63 -30.68 -26.63
CA VAL A 92 6.35 -30.52 -27.33
C VAL A 92 6.61 -29.96 -28.75
N PRO A 93 6.90 -30.83 -29.74
CA PRO A 93 7.00 -30.44 -31.13
C PRO A 93 5.63 -30.05 -31.71
N LEU A 94 5.55 -28.86 -32.29
CA LEU A 94 4.38 -28.38 -33.05
C LEU A 94 4.79 -27.93 -34.45
N ALA A 95 3.89 -28.12 -35.42
CA ALA A 95 4.02 -27.51 -36.72
C ALA A 95 3.78 -26.00 -36.59
N LEU A 96 4.80 -25.20 -36.89
CA LEU A 96 4.73 -23.73 -36.82
C LEU A 96 4.19 -23.14 -38.13
N ASN A 97 3.75 -21.89 -38.07
CA ASN A 97 3.45 -21.12 -39.27
C ASN A 97 4.72 -20.91 -40.11
N SER A 98 4.54 -20.55 -41.39
CA SER A 98 5.65 -20.35 -42.32
C SER A 98 6.62 -19.22 -41.93
N ASN A 99 6.15 -18.28 -41.10
CA ASN A 99 6.93 -17.19 -40.51
C ASN A 99 7.59 -17.57 -39.17
N GLY A 100 7.45 -18.81 -38.69
CA GLY A 100 8.01 -19.27 -37.42
C GLY A 100 7.17 -18.97 -36.18
N THR A 101 6.02 -18.28 -36.33
CA THR A 101 5.10 -18.05 -35.20
C THR A 101 4.28 -19.30 -34.90
N ARG A 102 3.67 -19.31 -33.72
CA ARG A 102 2.82 -20.43 -33.28
C ARG A 102 1.48 -20.40 -34.03
N PRO A 103 0.88 -21.57 -34.35
CA PRO A 103 -0.44 -21.61 -34.96
C PRO A 103 -1.53 -21.12 -33.99
N ASP A 104 -2.72 -20.84 -34.53
CA ASP A 104 -3.90 -20.61 -33.69
C ASP A 104 -4.15 -21.82 -32.78
N ASP A 105 -4.64 -21.57 -31.56
CA ASP A 105 -4.89 -22.60 -30.54
C ASP A 105 -3.67 -23.48 -30.19
N TRP A 106 -2.46 -22.92 -30.25
CA TRP A 106 -1.25 -23.66 -29.94
C TRP A 106 -1.21 -24.25 -28.51
N PHE A 107 -1.92 -23.64 -27.54
CA PHE A 107 -2.09 -24.22 -26.20
C PHE A 107 -2.82 -25.57 -26.29
N GLY A 108 -4.02 -25.59 -26.89
CA GLY A 108 -4.81 -26.81 -27.05
C GLY A 108 -4.07 -27.87 -27.88
N LEU A 109 -3.33 -27.46 -28.92
CA LEU A 109 -2.48 -28.35 -29.70
C LEU A 109 -1.34 -28.96 -28.87
N GLY A 110 -0.67 -28.15 -28.06
CA GLY A 110 0.39 -28.59 -27.16
C GLY A 110 -0.11 -29.57 -26.10
N GLU A 111 -1.24 -29.27 -25.46
CA GLU A 111 -1.87 -30.17 -24.50
C GLU A 111 -2.32 -31.49 -25.15
N ASN A 112 -2.94 -31.42 -26.33
CA ASN A 112 -3.36 -32.63 -27.06
C ASN A 112 -2.16 -33.50 -27.45
N TYR A 113 -1.03 -32.88 -27.80
CA TYR A 113 0.22 -33.61 -27.99
C TYR A 113 0.65 -34.32 -26.70
N VAL A 114 0.57 -33.64 -25.55
CA VAL A 114 0.93 -34.20 -24.25
C VAL A 114 0.04 -35.39 -23.88
N ARG A 115 -1.28 -35.24 -23.98
CA ARG A 115 -2.25 -36.32 -23.76
C ARG A 115 -1.96 -37.53 -24.65
N SER A 116 -1.74 -37.28 -25.95
CA SER A 116 -1.61 -38.35 -26.95
C SER A 116 -0.28 -39.10 -26.88
N ASN A 117 0.83 -38.41 -26.55
CA ASN A 117 2.17 -38.97 -26.64
C ASN A 117 2.77 -39.36 -25.30
N TYR A 118 2.38 -38.67 -24.22
CA TYR A 118 2.87 -38.95 -22.86
C TYR A 118 1.81 -39.60 -21.97
N GLY A 119 0.53 -39.58 -22.35
CA GLY A 119 -0.55 -40.13 -21.52
C GLY A 119 -0.76 -39.35 -20.22
N ILE A 120 -0.42 -38.06 -20.24
CA ILE A 120 -0.53 -37.11 -19.13
C ILE A 120 -1.69 -36.19 -19.43
N GLU A 121 -2.59 -35.96 -18.47
CA GLU A 121 -3.67 -34.97 -18.55
C GLU A 121 -3.18 -33.62 -17.98
N PRO A 122 -2.93 -32.59 -18.80
CA PRO A 122 -2.40 -31.31 -18.32
C PRO A 122 -3.29 -30.63 -17.28
N GLU A 123 -4.60 -30.88 -17.30
CA GLU A 123 -5.58 -30.34 -16.36
C GLU A 123 -5.50 -30.94 -14.95
N ASP A 124 -4.82 -32.09 -14.78
CA ASP A 124 -4.60 -32.69 -13.45
C ASP A 124 -3.53 -31.94 -12.64
N PHE A 125 -2.76 -31.06 -13.29
CA PHE A 125 -1.66 -30.33 -12.67
C PHE A 125 -2.09 -28.97 -12.16
N HIS A 126 -1.37 -28.45 -11.18
CA HIS A 126 -1.60 -27.10 -10.71
C HIS A 126 -1.24 -26.06 -11.77
N LEU A 127 -0.25 -26.35 -12.61
CA LEU A 127 0.28 -25.44 -13.61
C LEU A 127 0.89 -26.21 -14.79
N ASN A 128 0.64 -25.72 -16.00
CA ASN A 128 1.40 -26.04 -17.20
C ASN A 128 2.18 -24.79 -17.65
N LEU A 129 3.50 -24.85 -17.50
CA LEU A 129 4.40 -23.79 -17.95
C LEU A 129 4.87 -24.11 -19.37
N PHE A 130 4.38 -23.34 -20.34
CA PHE A 130 4.79 -23.41 -21.73
C PHE A 130 6.02 -22.53 -21.97
N ASP A 131 7.18 -23.13 -22.14
CA ASP A 131 8.37 -22.46 -22.62
C ASP A 131 8.33 -22.39 -24.15
N VAL A 132 8.08 -21.18 -24.64
CA VAL A 132 7.91 -20.85 -26.06
C VAL A 132 9.11 -20.07 -26.61
N SER A 133 10.21 -19.98 -25.84
CA SER A 133 11.44 -19.26 -26.23
C SER A 133 12.11 -19.80 -27.50
N SER A 134 11.68 -20.96 -28.02
CA SER A 134 12.16 -21.56 -29.27
C SER A 134 11.27 -21.30 -30.48
N THR A 135 10.25 -20.43 -30.36
CA THR A 135 9.41 -19.96 -31.46
C THR A 135 9.55 -18.45 -31.64
N GLU A 136 9.17 -17.96 -32.81
CA GLU A 136 9.07 -16.52 -33.03
C GLU A 136 7.97 -15.94 -32.12
N PRO A 137 8.20 -14.80 -31.44
CA PRO A 137 7.15 -14.12 -30.70
C PRO A 137 5.96 -13.74 -31.59
N ASP A 138 4.75 -13.78 -31.04
CA ASP A 138 3.56 -13.31 -31.77
C ASP A 138 3.57 -11.77 -31.83
N ALA A 139 3.02 -11.20 -32.90
CA ALA A 139 3.09 -9.75 -33.17
C ALA A 139 2.45 -8.88 -32.07
N ASP A 140 1.46 -9.42 -31.34
CA ASP A 140 0.74 -8.76 -30.25
C ASP A 140 1.09 -9.35 -28.86
N GLN A 141 2.20 -10.09 -28.77
CA GLN A 141 2.63 -10.69 -27.51
C GLN A 141 3.13 -9.61 -26.54
N GLY A 142 2.59 -9.61 -25.31
CA GLY A 142 2.97 -8.67 -24.25
C GLY A 142 4.46 -8.75 -23.87
N TRP A 143 4.94 -7.76 -23.10
CA TRP A 143 6.37 -7.52 -22.83
C TRP A 143 7.13 -8.70 -22.16
N SER A 144 6.46 -9.58 -21.42
CA SER A 144 7.04 -10.79 -20.80
C SER A 144 6.82 -12.07 -21.61
N GLY A 145 6.14 -11.99 -22.76
CA GLY A 145 5.82 -13.17 -23.56
C GLY A 145 4.57 -13.93 -23.14
N ILE A 146 3.83 -13.48 -22.12
CA ILE A 146 2.83 -14.34 -21.47
C ILE A 146 1.39 -13.88 -21.73
N ALA A 147 0.56 -14.85 -22.12
CA ALA A 147 -0.87 -14.80 -21.97
C ALA A 147 -1.24 -15.70 -20.78
N VAL A 148 -1.71 -15.13 -19.68
CA VAL A 148 -2.51 -15.91 -18.72
C VAL A 148 -3.78 -16.31 -19.47
N SER A 149 -3.84 -17.57 -19.86
CA SER A 149 -4.95 -18.15 -20.61
C SER A 149 -5.87 -18.92 -19.66
N PRO A 150 -7.10 -19.31 -20.06
CA PRO A 150 -8.01 -20.02 -19.18
C PRO A 150 -7.38 -21.25 -18.52
N GLY A 151 -7.70 -21.47 -17.25
CA GLY A 151 -7.28 -22.68 -16.54
C GLY A 151 -5.93 -22.51 -15.83
N ASN A 152 -5.01 -23.44 -16.09
CA ASN A 152 -3.74 -23.60 -15.38
C ASN A 152 -2.50 -23.36 -16.25
N ASN A 153 -2.65 -22.63 -17.36
CA ASN A 153 -1.59 -22.44 -18.36
C ASN A 153 -0.91 -21.08 -18.21
N ILE A 154 0.42 -21.08 -18.18
CA ILE A 154 1.26 -19.90 -18.37
C ILE A 154 2.24 -20.13 -19.52
N ALA A 155 2.73 -19.07 -20.15
CA ALA A 155 3.58 -19.18 -21.33
C ALA A 155 4.76 -18.21 -21.32
N VAL A 156 5.98 -18.68 -21.12
CA VAL A 156 7.19 -17.85 -21.00
C VAL A 156 7.94 -17.78 -22.34
N GLN A 157 8.17 -16.56 -22.85
CA GLN A 157 8.99 -16.31 -24.05
C GLN A 157 10.46 -16.05 -23.77
N PRO A 158 10.85 -15.38 -22.66
CA PRO A 158 12.25 -15.15 -22.34
C PRO A 158 13.06 -16.44 -22.23
N ASP A 159 14.36 -16.33 -22.46
CA ASP A 159 15.29 -17.41 -22.16
C ASP A 159 15.31 -17.65 -20.63
N ILE A 160 14.70 -18.76 -20.22
CA ILE A 160 14.60 -19.19 -18.83
C ILE A 160 15.96 -19.44 -18.14
N THR A 161 17.06 -19.52 -18.90
CA THR A 161 18.40 -19.64 -18.35
C THR A 161 19.03 -18.29 -17.99
N SER A 162 18.45 -17.20 -18.49
CA SER A 162 18.83 -15.84 -18.13
C SER A 162 18.20 -15.42 -16.80
N ASP A 163 18.80 -14.43 -16.12
CA ASP A 163 18.23 -13.90 -14.89
C ASP A 163 16.84 -13.29 -15.11
N TRP A 164 16.66 -12.60 -16.24
CA TRP A 164 15.35 -12.08 -16.64
C TRP A 164 14.29 -13.17 -16.78
N GLY A 165 14.61 -14.28 -17.46
CA GLY A 165 13.65 -15.37 -17.64
C GLY A 165 13.23 -16.04 -16.34
N LYS A 166 14.13 -16.11 -15.34
CA LYS A 166 13.81 -16.63 -14.00
C LYS A 166 12.82 -15.72 -13.27
N ILE A 167 13.05 -14.41 -13.27
CA ILE A 167 12.13 -13.47 -12.62
C ILE A 167 10.75 -13.52 -13.27
N VAL A 168 10.69 -13.60 -14.60
CA VAL A 168 9.41 -13.72 -15.32
C VAL A 168 8.66 -14.98 -14.90
N VAL A 169 9.34 -16.12 -14.72
CA VAL A 169 8.70 -17.33 -14.19
C VAL A 169 8.13 -17.07 -12.79
N ASP A 170 8.93 -16.50 -11.88
CA ASP A 170 8.48 -16.24 -10.51
C ASP A 170 7.31 -15.25 -10.45
N HIS A 171 7.33 -14.19 -11.26
CA HIS A 171 6.27 -13.19 -11.39
C HIS A 171 4.94 -13.81 -11.86
N GLU A 172 5.00 -14.62 -12.90
CA GLU A 172 3.81 -15.15 -13.58
C GLU A 172 3.18 -16.29 -12.77
N LEU A 173 4.01 -17.04 -12.06
CA LEU A 173 3.55 -17.91 -10.98
C LEU A 173 2.85 -17.12 -9.87
N GLY A 174 3.29 -15.89 -9.59
CA GLY A 174 2.69 -15.02 -8.58
C GLY A 174 1.25 -14.66 -8.94
N HIS A 175 1.00 -14.34 -10.21
CA HIS A 175 -0.36 -14.19 -10.75
C HIS A 175 -1.18 -15.47 -10.65
N HIS A 176 -0.57 -16.61 -10.97
CA HIS A 176 -1.25 -17.90 -10.93
C HIS A 176 -1.76 -18.26 -9.53
N ILE A 177 -1.05 -17.83 -8.48
CA ILE A 177 -1.48 -18.00 -7.08
C ILE A 177 -2.23 -16.78 -6.50
N GLY A 178 -2.51 -15.75 -7.32
CA GLY A 178 -3.46 -14.69 -7.01
C GLY A 178 -2.88 -13.30 -6.70
N ALA A 179 -1.59 -13.04 -6.91
CA ALA A 179 -1.07 -11.68 -6.74
C ALA A 179 -1.49 -10.75 -7.89
N PRO A 180 -1.90 -9.52 -7.58
CA PRO A 180 -1.93 -8.44 -8.56
C PRO A 180 -0.52 -7.92 -8.83
N HIS A 181 -0.36 -7.04 -9.83
CA HIS A 181 0.85 -6.22 -9.92
C HIS A 181 0.98 -5.31 -8.71
N SER A 182 2.23 -4.95 -8.40
CA SER A 182 2.55 -3.98 -7.34
C SER A 182 3.10 -2.69 -7.94
N GLY A 183 2.37 -1.60 -7.72
CA GLY A 183 2.68 -0.32 -8.34
C GLY A 183 3.54 0.60 -7.49
N ALA A 184 3.83 1.78 -8.00
CA ALA A 184 4.33 2.91 -7.20
C ALA A 184 3.57 4.19 -7.57
N TYR A 185 3.17 4.94 -6.55
CA TYR A 185 2.72 6.32 -6.72
C TYR A 185 3.95 7.21 -6.84
N ARG A 186 4.09 7.90 -7.98
CA ARG A 186 5.26 8.72 -8.29
C ARG A 186 4.84 10.14 -8.64
N ALA A 187 5.41 11.11 -7.93
CA ALA A 187 5.27 12.53 -8.23
C ALA A 187 6.17 12.90 -9.44
N VAL A 188 5.72 12.55 -10.65
CA VAL A 188 6.41 12.86 -11.91
C VAL A 188 5.71 14.02 -12.62
N SER A 189 6.49 14.98 -13.12
CA SER A 189 6.02 16.05 -14.01
C SER A 189 6.59 15.83 -15.41
N ASP A 190 5.74 15.42 -16.36
CA ASP A 190 6.08 15.18 -17.77
C ASP A 190 4.94 15.58 -18.72
N ASN A 191 5.01 15.17 -20.01
CA ASN A 191 4.01 15.55 -21.01
C ASN A 191 2.61 14.97 -20.75
N ASN A 192 2.50 13.92 -19.94
CA ASN A 192 1.25 13.20 -19.66
C ASN A 192 0.75 13.44 -18.24
N TYR A 193 1.64 13.75 -17.30
CA TYR A 193 1.30 13.90 -15.89
C TYR A 193 1.84 15.22 -15.34
N THR A 194 0.96 16.01 -14.75
CA THR A 194 1.32 17.21 -13.99
C THR A 194 0.70 17.10 -12.60
N PRO A 195 1.50 17.09 -11.53
CA PRO A 195 0.99 17.01 -10.18
C PRO A 195 0.48 18.37 -9.70
N TYR A 196 -0.62 18.37 -8.93
CA TYR A 196 -1.24 19.56 -8.35
C TYR A 196 -1.50 19.40 -6.86
N VAL A 197 -1.53 20.54 -6.17
CA VAL A 197 -1.97 20.66 -4.78
C VAL A 197 -3.02 21.76 -4.68
N TRP A 198 -3.95 21.61 -3.74
CA TRP A 198 -4.91 22.66 -3.41
C TRP A 198 -4.23 23.72 -2.52
N ASP A 199 -4.26 24.98 -2.94
CA ASP A 199 -3.80 26.12 -2.16
C ASP A 199 -5.02 26.78 -1.50
N GLY A 200 -5.28 26.41 -0.25
CA GLY A 200 -6.43 26.91 0.52
C GLY A 200 -6.43 28.44 0.68
N ASP A 201 -5.26 29.06 0.90
CA ASP A 201 -5.13 30.51 1.06
C ASP A 201 -5.51 31.28 -0.21
N ARG A 202 -5.30 30.66 -1.38
CA ARG A 202 -5.63 31.25 -2.69
C ARG A 202 -6.90 30.69 -3.31
N GLU A 203 -7.56 29.75 -2.63
CA GLU A 203 -8.74 29.03 -3.10
C GLU A 203 -8.59 28.50 -4.55
N GLN A 204 -7.42 27.95 -4.88
CA GLN A 204 -7.13 27.46 -6.23
C GLN A 204 -6.17 26.28 -6.22
N TYR A 205 -6.24 25.46 -7.26
CA TYR A 205 -5.21 24.46 -7.52
C TYR A 205 -3.98 25.10 -8.15
N ARG A 206 -2.81 24.61 -7.77
CA ARG A 206 -1.53 24.99 -8.36
C ARG A 206 -0.67 23.77 -8.61
N GLU A 207 0.26 23.90 -9.56
CA GLU A 207 1.25 22.87 -9.82
C GLU A 207 2.13 22.63 -8.59
N TYR A 208 2.27 21.35 -8.23
CA TYR A 208 3.09 20.90 -7.12
C TYR A 208 4.56 21.24 -7.36
N SER A 209 5.24 21.67 -6.30
CA SER A 209 6.69 21.80 -6.27
C SER A 209 7.24 21.37 -4.93
N THR A 210 8.14 20.39 -4.95
CA THR A 210 8.89 19.91 -3.78
C THR A 210 9.51 21.05 -2.96
N SER A 211 10.04 22.09 -3.63
CA SER A 211 10.66 23.25 -2.98
C SER A 211 9.71 24.14 -2.17
N ARG A 212 8.41 24.13 -2.48
CA ARG A 212 7.39 24.98 -1.83
C ARG A 212 6.44 24.19 -0.96
N ASP A 213 6.02 23.04 -1.45
CA ASP A 213 4.98 22.21 -0.87
C ASP A 213 5.58 21.09 0.02
N GLY A 214 6.91 20.98 0.04
CA GLY A 214 7.65 19.94 0.75
C GLY A 214 7.59 18.58 0.05
N LEU A 215 8.12 17.56 0.72
CA LEU A 215 7.97 16.17 0.30
C LEU A 215 6.54 15.73 0.62
N GLN A 216 5.73 15.53 -0.42
CA GLN A 216 4.38 14.97 -0.30
C GLN A 216 4.37 13.64 -1.07
N PRO A 217 4.14 12.51 -0.40
CA PRO A 217 4.09 11.22 -1.07
C PRO A 217 3.00 11.13 -2.14
N THR A 218 1.92 11.90 -1.99
CA THR A 218 0.79 11.91 -2.94
C THR A 218 0.31 13.33 -3.21
N THR A 219 0.05 13.63 -4.49
CA THR A 219 -0.56 14.88 -4.98
C THR A 219 -1.71 14.55 -5.95
N PHE A 220 -2.54 15.54 -6.32
CA PHE A 220 -3.50 15.34 -7.41
C PHE A 220 -2.75 15.19 -8.74
N GLY A 221 -3.24 14.36 -9.66
CA GLY A 221 -2.55 14.14 -10.94
C GLY A 221 -1.28 13.28 -10.82
N VAL A 222 -1.09 12.59 -9.69
CA VAL A 222 0.03 11.65 -9.48
C VAL A 222 -0.03 10.47 -10.43
N HIS A 223 1.13 10.04 -10.93
CA HIS A 223 1.24 8.87 -11.79
C HIS A 223 1.27 7.61 -10.93
N LEU A 224 0.31 6.71 -11.13
CA LEU A 224 0.39 5.33 -10.64
C LEU A 224 1.10 4.49 -11.71
N ASP A 225 2.36 4.19 -11.47
CA ASP A 225 3.11 3.24 -12.28
C ASP A 225 2.73 1.82 -11.84
N GLY A 226 1.95 1.11 -12.66
CA GLY A 226 1.43 -0.23 -12.32
C GLY A 226 2.50 -1.30 -12.06
N TYR A 227 3.73 -1.09 -12.54
CA TYR A 227 4.89 -1.95 -12.28
C TYR A 227 5.99 -1.18 -11.55
N GLY A 228 5.63 -0.12 -10.84
CA GLY A 228 6.58 0.82 -10.27
C GLY A 228 7.26 0.35 -8.99
N ASN A 229 6.79 -0.71 -8.32
CA ASN A 229 7.38 -1.13 -7.05
C ASN A 229 8.73 -1.84 -7.26
N PRO A 230 9.87 -1.24 -6.88
CA PRO A 230 11.19 -1.86 -7.03
C PRO A 230 11.41 -3.01 -6.05
N TYR A 231 10.60 -3.10 -4.99
CA TYR A 231 10.73 -4.11 -3.93
C TYR A 231 9.82 -5.31 -4.14
N SER A 232 9.12 -5.42 -5.26
CA SER A 232 8.24 -6.56 -5.47
C SER A 232 8.59 -7.28 -6.76
N VAL A 233 8.64 -8.61 -6.70
CA VAL A 233 8.63 -9.45 -7.90
C VAL A 233 7.42 -9.11 -8.78
N MET A 234 6.30 -8.70 -8.17
CA MET A 234 5.06 -8.29 -8.85
C MET A 234 5.05 -6.84 -9.32
N GLY A 235 6.09 -6.06 -8.98
CA GLY A 235 6.24 -4.68 -9.43
C GLY A 235 7.16 -4.60 -10.63
N ASN A 236 8.31 -3.97 -10.46
CA ASN A 236 9.27 -3.71 -11.53
C ASN A 236 10.04 -4.97 -11.98
N ILE A 237 9.46 -6.16 -11.79
CA ILE A 237 10.03 -7.47 -12.12
C ILE A 237 11.45 -7.54 -11.53
N SER A 238 11.50 -7.35 -10.21
CA SER A 238 12.71 -7.40 -9.40
C SER A 238 12.93 -8.82 -8.85
N HIS A 239 14.12 -9.09 -8.32
CA HIS A 239 14.39 -10.31 -7.56
C HIS A 239 13.87 -10.26 -6.10
N GLU A 240 13.03 -9.28 -5.79
CA GLU A 240 12.61 -8.96 -4.43
C GLU A 240 11.38 -9.79 -4.02
N HIS A 241 11.06 -9.73 -2.73
CA HIS A 241 10.01 -10.54 -2.13
C HIS A 241 8.60 -10.01 -2.44
N PHE A 242 7.58 -10.85 -2.25
CA PHE A 242 6.19 -10.38 -2.22
C PHE A 242 6.00 -9.41 -1.04
N SER A 243 5.21 -8.36 -1.27
CA SER A 243 4.79 -7.45 -0.19
C SER A 243 3.97 -8.18 0.87
N ILE A 244 3.93 -7.65 2.09
CA ILE A 244 3.12 -8.23 3.16
C ILE A 244 1.63 -8.21 2.82
N ILE A 245 1.17 -7.24 2.01
CA ILE A 245 -0.23 -7.17 1.54
C ILE A 245 -0.57 -8.43 0.74
N ALA A 246 0.27 -8.79 -0.23
CA ALA A 246 0.05 -10.00 -1.01
C ALA A 246 0.12 -11.26 -0.14
N LYS A 247 1.12 -11.33 0.75
CA LYS A 247 1.30 -12.45 1.69
C LYS A 247 0.10 -12.63 2.62
N HIS A 248 -0.50 -11.53 3.08
CA HIS A 248 -1.65 -11.52 3.97
C HIS A 248 -2.96 -11.72 3.20
N ASP A 249 -3.35 -10.76 2.35
CA ASP A 249 -4.70 -10.66 1.76
C ASP A 249 -4.93 -11.66 0.62
N LYS A 250 -3.88 -12.05 -0.11
CA LYS A 250 -4.03 -12.94 -1.28
C LYS A 250 -3.66 -14.37 -0.95
N TYR A 251 -2.57 -14.56 -0.21
CA TYR A 251 -1.98 -15.87 -0.04
C TYR A 251 -2.34 -16.56 1.28
N GLY A 252 -2.63 -15.78 2.34
CA GLY A 252 -2.83 -16.29 3.69
C GLY A 252 -1.54 -16.89 4.29
N TRP A 253 -0.37 -16.39 3.87
CA TRP A 253 0.92 -16.78 4.42
C TRP A 253 1.26 -16.06 5.73
N LEU A 254 0.71 -14.85 5.91
CA LEU A 254 0.69 -14.11 7.17
C LEU A 254 -0.75 -14.03 7.69
N SER A 255 -0.93 -14.02 9.02
CA SER A 255 -2.23 -13.89 9.67
C SER A 255 -2.59 -12.45 10.07
N ASP A 256 -3.84 -12.22 10.45
CA ASP A 256 -4.32 -10.93 10.96
C ASP A 256 -3.54 -10.51 12.22
N GLU A 257 -3.05 -11.44 13.05
CA GLU A 257 -2.22 -11.11 14.22
C GLU A 257 -0.81 -10.64 13.84
N GLN A 258 -0.33 -11.05 12.67
CA GLN A 258 1.00 -10.71 12.15
C GLN A 258 0.99 -9.42 11.32
N VAL A 259 -0.16 -9.05 10.74
CA VAL A 259 -0.40 -7.79 10.03
C VAL A 259 -1.71 -7.15 10.53
N PRO A 260 -1.77 -6.74 11.82
CA PRO A 260 -3.00 -6.27 12.44
C PRO A 260 -3.43 -4.87 11.98
N GLU A 261 -4.70 -4.58 12.19
CA GLU A 261 -5.26 -3.22 12.07
C GLU A 261 -4.73 -2.32 13.19
N LEU A 262 -4.05 -1.23 12.84
CA LEU A 262 -3.48 -0.26 13.77
C LEU A 262 -4.55 0.36 14.68
N THR A 263 -5.77 0.53 14.17
CA THR A 263 -6.93 1.00 14.94
C THR A 263 -7.23 0.11 16.15
N ASP A 264 -6.95 -1.19 16.08
CA ASP A 264 -7.15 -2.14 17.18
C ASP A 264 -5.98 -2.12 18.17
N LEU A 265 -4.77 -1.83 17.70
CA LEU A 265 -3.57 -1.75 18.54
C LEU A 265 -3.47 -0.43 19.31
N GLY A 266 -3.82 0.68 18.66
CA GLY A 266 -3.74 2.03 19.22
C GLY A 266 -2.37 2.70 19.07
N GLU A 267 -2.13 3.74 19.86
CA GLU A 267 -0.81 4.40 19.92
C GLU A 267 0.21 3.53 20.63
N GLY A 268 1.48 3.65 20.24
CA GLY A 268 2.56 2.93 20.90
C GLY A 268 3.81 2.87 20.06
N THR A 269 4.77 2.09 20.56
CA THR A 269 5.99 1.75 19.82
C THR A 269 5.93 0.29 19.41
N TYR A 270 6.04 0.04 18.11
CA TYR A 270 5.94 -1.28 17.50
C TYR A 270 7.29 -1.70 16.95
N ARG A 271 7.56 -3.01 17.02
CA ARG A 271 8.66 -3.65 16.30
C ARG A 271 8.09 -4.34 15.09
N ILE A 272 8.41 -3.83 13.91
CA ILE A 272 8.02 -4.44 12.64
C ILE A 272 9.21 -5.25 12.14
N TYR A 273 9.07 -6.57 12.10
CA TYR A 273 10.11 -7.50 11.68
C TYR A 273 10.16 -7.62 10.17
N ALA A 274 11.37 -7.79 9.64
CA ALA A 274 11.61 -8.07 8.25
C ALA A 274 10.99 -9.43 7.86
N HIS A 275 10.28 -9.46 6.73
CA HIS A 275 9.59 -10.65 6.25
C HIS A 275 10.37 -11.43 5.17
N ASP A 276 11.63 -11.08 4.97
CA ASP A 276 12.49 -11.51 3.86
C ASP A 276 13.80 -12.17 4.30
N GLU A 277 13.91 -12.55 5.57
CA GLU A 277 15.12 -13.18 6.15
C GLU A 277 15.00 -14.68 6.42
N LEU A 278 13.90 -15.32 6.02
CA LEU A 278 13.67 -16.72 6.37
C LEU A 278 14.71 -17.65 5.74
N LEU A 279 15.30 -18.52 6.57
CA LEU A 279 16.33 -19.46 6.15
C LEU A 279 15.72 -20.67 5.46
N LEU A 280 16.26 -21.05 4.30
CA LEU A 280 15.79 -22.17 3.50
C LEU A 280 16.04 -23.53 4.18
N ALA A 281 15.07 -24.43 4.14
CA ALA A 281 15.22 -25.85 4.46
C ALA A 281 14.81 -26.75 3.29
N ARG A 282 15.33 -27.98 3.24
CA ARG A 282 14.93 -28.99 2.25
C ARG A 282 14.67 -30.34 2.91
N ASP A 283 13.53 -30.94 2.62
CA ASP A 283 13.23 -32.33 2.95
C ASP A 283 13.71 -33.21 1.80
N GLU A 284 14.83 -33.89 1.99
CA GLU A 284 15.39 -34.78 0.97
C GLU A 284 14.55 -36.05 0.73
N THR A 285 13.76 -36.48 1.71
CA THR A 285 12.97 -37.71 1.62
C THR A 285 11.80 -37.52 0.67
N PHE A 286 11.13 -36.38 0.77
CA PHE A 286 9.97 -36.08 -0.05
C PHE A 286 10.26 -35.11 -1.21
N ASP A 287 11.49 -34.61 -1.29
CA ASP A 287 11.94 -33.58 -2.21
C ASP A 287 11.05 -32.34 -2.12
N TYR A 288 11.02 -31.69 -0.95
CA TYR A 288 10.29 -30.44 -0.71
C TYR A 288 11.22 -29.33 -0.25
N TYR A 289 10.96 -28.11 -0.72
CA TYR A 289 11.56 -26.91 -0.16
C TYR A 289 10.64 -26.31 0.90
N GLY A 290 11.26 -25.77 1.93
CA GLY A 290 10.62 -25.12 3.07
C GLY A 290 11.57 -24.10 3.68
N VAL A 291 11.36 -23.79 4.95
CA VAL A 291 12.23 -22.90 5.74
C VAL A 291 12.61 -23.60 7.04
N GLU A 292 13.68 -23.16 7.71
CA GLU A 292 14.03 -23.69 9.04
C GLU A 292 12.91 -23.31 10.02
N GLU A 293 12.64 -22.02 10.18
CA GLU A 293 11.53 -21.51 10.97
C GLU A 293 10.58 -20.68 10.10
N THR A 294 9.28 -20.83 10.34
CA THR A 294 8.25 -20.02 9.67
C THR A 294 8.09 -18.67 10.35
N TYR A 295 7.25 -17.79 9.79
CA TYR A 295 6.92 -16.52 10.41
C TYR A 295 6.44 -16.71 11.85
N ALA A 296 7.08 -16.02 12.80
CA ALA A 296 6.76 -16.12 14.21
C ALA A 296 5.33 -15.63 14.46
N ALA A 297 4.49 -16.48 15.05
CA ALA A 297 3.05 -16.22 15.19
C ALA A 297 2.71 -15.06 16.15
N ASP A 298 3.65 -14.66 17.01
CA ASP A 298 3.50 -13.60 18.01
C ASP A 298 4.27 -12.31 17.64
N LYS A 299 4.66 -12.14 16.37
CA LYS A 299 5.44 -11.01 15.87
C LYS A 299 4.71 -10.27 14.76
N LEU A 300 4.96 -8.96 14.70
CA LEU A 300 4.42 -8.07 13.69
C LEU A 300 5.36 -8.04 12.49
N TYR A 301 4.85 -8.36 11.30
CA TYR A 301 5.58 -8.20 10.04
C TYR A 301 5.11 -6.96 9.27
N GLY A 302 4.02 -6.34 9.73
CA GLY A 302 3.61 -5.01 9.32
C GLY A 302 2.38 -4.55 10.06
N LEU A 303 1.86 -3.41 9.62
CA LEU A 303 0.66 -2.79 10.16
C LEU A 303 -0.22 -2.37 9.00
N ARG A 304 -1.53 -2.52 9.14
CA ARG A 304 -2.50 -1.96 8.19
C ARG A 304 -3.44 -1.01 8.91
N TYR A 305 -3.99 -0.05 8.20
CA TYR A 305 -5.11 0.75 8.68
C TYR A 305 -5.91 1.32 7.53
N THR A 306 -7.16 1.65 7.82
CA THR A 306 -8.06 2.27 6.86
C THR A 306 -8.53 3.60 7.39
N ARG A 307 -8.58 4.60 6.52
CA ARG A 307 -9.13 5.93 6.82
C ARG A 307 -10.16 6.34 5.78
N LYS A 308 -11.00 7.31 6.12
CA LYS A 308 -11.84 8.00 5.13
C LYS A 308 -10.97 8.91 4.27
N ALA A 309 -11.25 8.88 2.98
CA ALA A 309 -10.63 9.70 1.97
C ALA A 309 -11.69 10.05 0.93
N GLU A 310 -11.31 10.84 -0.07
CA GLU A 310 -12.16 11.12 -1.22
C GLU A 310 -11.40 10.96 -2.53
N ARG A 311 -12.11 10.53 -3.57
CA ARG A 311 -11.55 10.37 -4.91
C ARG A 311 -12.34 11.23 -5.88
N PHE A 312 -11.63 11.95 -6.74
CA PHE A 312 -12.28 12.75 -7.77
C PHE A 312 -12.88 11.84 -8.86
N ASN A 313 -14.18 11.97 -9.06
CA ASN A 313 -14.92 11.28 -10.10
C ASN A 313 -15.03 12.17 -11.34
N THR A 314 -14.39 11.76 -12.44
CA THR A 314 -14.33 12.53 -13.70
C THR A 314 -15.69 12.71 -14.36
N SER A 315 -16.62 11.76 -14.16
CA SER A 315 -17.96 11.80 -14.73
C SER A 315 -18.88 12.77 -13.98
N THR A 316 -18.83 12.77 -12.66
CA THR A 316 -19.65 13.66 -11.82
C THR A 316 -18.98 15.01 -11.53
N ARG A 317 -17.67 15.11 -11.81
CA ARG A 317 -16.79 16.28 -11.56
C ARG A 317 -16.79 16.72 -10.11
N ARG A 318 -16.78 15.76 -9.19
CA ARG A 318 -16.80 15.99 -7.75
C ARG A 318 -15.91 14.96 -7.05
N PHE A 319 -15.46 15.31 -5.86
CA PHE A 319 -14.92 14.33 -4.94
C PHE A 319 -16.03 13.47 -4.35
N GLU A 320 -15.77 12.17 -4.27
CA GLU A 320 -16.66 11.17 -3.70
C GLU A 320 -15.91 10.40 -2.60
N PRO A 321 -16.55 10.16 -1.45
CA PRO A 321 -15.89 9.51 -0.32
C PRO A 321 -15.59 8.04 -0.63
N TYR A 322 -14.44 7.55 -0.16
CA TYR A 322 -14.06 6.15 -0.19
C TYR A 322 -13.20 5.80 1.05
N ASN A 323 -12.94 4.50 1.23
CA ASN A 323 -12.01 4.03 2.24
C ASN A 323 -10.63 3.84 1.60
N GLN A 324 -9.62 4.52 2.14
CA GLN A 324 -8.24 4.40 1.70
C GLN A 324 -7.50 3.46 2.65
N GLU A 325 -6.97 2.38 2.10
CA GLU A 325 -6.22 1.36 2.83
C GLU A 325 -4.73 1.67 2.75
N LEU A 326 -4.07 1.66 3.91
CA LEU A 326 -2.64 1.86 4.05
C LEU A 326 -2.00 0.67 4.74
N THR A 327 -0.78 0.35 4.31
CA THR A 327 0.02 -0.74 4.91
C THR A 327 1.46 -0.30 5.08
N LEU A 328 2.07 -0.69 6.19
CA LEU A 328 3.47 -0.42 6.52
C LEU A 328 4.22 -1.76 6.58
N GLU A 329 5.34 -1.86 5.88
CA GLU A 329 6.25 -3.00 5.95
C GLU A 329 7.70 -2.59 6.15
N TYR A 330 8.50 -3.54 6.64
CA TYR A 330 9.95 -3.41 6.79
C TYR A 330 10.65 -4.57 6.09
N ARG A 331 11.83 -4.27 5.53
CA ARG A 331 12.67 -5.23 4.82
C ARG A 331 14.08 -5.23 5.37
N SER A 332 14.72 -6.39 5.32
CA SER A 332 16.07 -6.57 5.84
C SER A 332 17.08 -5.62 5.18
N GLY A 333 18.00 -5.11 5.99
CA GLY A 333 19.10 -4.27 5.50
C GLY A 333 18.69 -2.85 5.09
N ARG A 334 17.40 -2.51 5.21
CA ARG A 334 16.87 -1.16 5.01
C ARG A 334 16.96 -0.33 6.29
N ASP A 335 17.01 0.98 6.11
CA ASP A 335 17.02 1.98 7.18
C ASP A 335 15.72 2.80 7.23
N GLY A 336 14.63 2.31 6.62
CA GLY A 336 13.33 2.95 6.74
C GLY A 336 12.14 2.00 6.61
N VAL A 337 10.95 2.57 6.85
CA VAL A 337 9.65 1.87 6.70
C VAL A 337 9.05 2.19 5.34
N GLN A 338 8.51 1.18 4.67
CA GLN A 338 7.81 1.32 3.40
C GLN A 338 6.33 1.53 3.66
N PHE A 339 5.73 2.52 2.99
CA PHE A 339 4.30 2.80 3.05
C PHE A 339 3.64 2.41 1.74
N TYR A 340 2.51 1.72 1.83
CA TYR A 340 1.71 1.29 0.70
C TYR A 340 0.33 1.90 0.80
N MET A 341 -0.17 2.37 -0.33
CA MET A 341 -1.56 2.79 -0.52
C MET A 341 -2.21 1.80 -1.50
N GLY A 342 -3.05 0.90 -0.98
CA GLY A 342 -3.42 -0.31 -1.71
C GLY A 342 -2.17 -1.13 -2.09
N GLU A 343 -2.10 -1.66 -3.31
CA GLU A 343 -0.99 -2.52 -3.78
C GLU A 343 0.25 -1.75 -4.25
N ALA A 344 0.27 -0.42 -4.08
CA ALA A 344 1.31 0.44 -4.61
C ALA A 344 2.07 1.19 -3.52
N ILE A 345 3.40 1.19 -3.63
CA ILE A 345 4.27 1.88 -2.70
C ILE A 345 4.18 3.40 -2.88
N LEU A 346 4.17 4.13 -1.77
CA LEU A 346 4.30 5.57 -1.70
C LEU A 346 5.78 5.95 -1.71
N ASP A 347 6.11 6.97 -2.48
CA ASP A 347 7.47 7.50 -2.52
C ASP A 347 7.68 8.47 -1.35
N MET A 348 8.28 7.97 -0.27
CA MET A 348 8.49 8.75 0.96
C MET A 348 9.75 9.61 0.90
N ASP A 349 10.68 9.27 0.01
CA ASP A 349 11.94 9.97 -0.18
C ASP A 349 12.19 10.30 -1.66
N LEU A 350 11.91 11.55 -2.03
CA LEU A 350 12.13 12.03 -3.39
C LEU A 350 13.60 12.39 -3.68
N GLU A 351 14.53 12.28 -2.71
CA GLU A 351 15.96 12.51 -2.96
C GLU A 351 16.53 11.54 -4.00
N GLY A 352 16.01 10.30 -4.03
CA GLY A 352 16.37 9.32 -5.06
C GLY A 352 15.77 9.61 -6.45
N GLY A 353 14.96 10.66 -6.59
CA GLY A 353 14.50 11.21 -7.86
C GLY A 353 13.36 10.44 -8.53
N THR A 354 13.18 10.63 -9.84
CA THR A 354 12.04 10.06 -10.60
C THR A 354 12.32 8.66 -11.18
N ASP A 355 13.49 8.06 -10.90
CA ASP A 355 13.82 6.72 -11.39
C ASP A 355 12.89 5.69 -10.75
N ARG A 356 12.18 4.94 -11.59
CA ARG A 356 11.29 3.86 -11.13
C ARG A 356 12.04 2.73 -10.42
N ASN A 357 13.33 2.57 -10.70
CA ASN A 357 14.18 1.56 -10.07
C ASN A 357 14.78 2.05 -8.75
N ASN A 358 14.55 3.31 -8.37
CA ASN A 358 15.09 3.87 -7.15
C ASN A 358 14.59 3.09 -5.93
N GLY A 359 15.53 2.67 -5.08
CA GLY A 359 15.30 1.96 -3.83
C GLY A 359 15.43 2.84 -2.57
N GLU A 360 15.45 4.17 -2.73
CA GLU A 360 15.31 5.13 -1.63
C GLU A 360 13.87 5.67 -1.70
N ARG A 361 12.94 4.99 -1.03
CA ARG A 361 11.48 5.32 -1.07
C ARG A 361 10.85 5.24 0.33
N GLU A 362 11.69 5.12 1.34
CA GLU A 362 11.33 4.71 2.68
C GLU A 362 11.27 5.92 3.59
N LEU A 363 10.45 5.87 4.64
CA LEU A 363 10.56 6.83 5.73
C LEU A 363 11.76 6.39 6.58
N GLU A 364 12.86 7.12 6.49
CA GLU A 364 14.13 6.71 7.09
C GLU A 364 14.14 6.87 8.63
N VAL A 365 15.06 6.15 9.28
CA VAL A 365 15.35 6.29 10.70
C VAL A 365 15.66 7.74 11.08
N GLY A 366 14.97 8.23 12.10
CA GLY A 366 15.06 9.60 12.59
C GLY A 366 14.06 10.56 11.93
N GLN A 367 13.36 10.13 10.88
CA GLN A 367 12.30 10.90 10.25
C GLN A 367 10.93 10.61 10.88
N SER A 368 10.01 11.56 10.69
CA SER A 368 8.60 11.37 11.01
C SER A 368 7.72 11.90 9.89
N ILE A 369 6.52 11.35 9.80
CA ILE A 369 5.50 11.82 8.87
C ILE A 369 4.11 11.68 9.46
N SER A 370 3.30 12.70 9.20
CA SER A 370 1.87 12.65 9.47
C SER A 370 1.17 11.90 8.35
N ASP A 371 0.21 11.06 8.73
CA ASP A 371 -0.74 10.41 7.83
C ASP A 371 -1.39 11.43 6.86
N LEU A 372 -1.64 12.66 7.32
CA LEU A 372 -2.18 13.76 6.50
C LEU A 372 -1.33 14.05 5.25
N ALA A 373 -0.02 13.78 5.29
CA ALA A 373 0.88 13.99 4.16
C ALA A 373 0.63 13.01 3.00
N PHE A 374 -0.05 11.88 3.23
CA PHE A 374 -0.24 10.83 2.23
C PHE A 374 -1.35 11.16 1.20
N GLY A 375 -2.00 12.33 1.32
CA GLY A 375 -3.10 12.74 0.46
C GLY A 375 -4.42 12.07 0.81
N THR A 376 -5.35 12.87 1.34
CA THR A 376 -6.71 12.43 1.73
C THR A 376 -7.72 12.57 0.60
N SER A 377 -7.34 13.32 -0.43
CA SER A 377 -8.11 13.54 -1.64
C SER A 377 -7.23 13.14 -2.80
N VAL A 378 -7.71 12.23 -3.65
CA VAL A 378 -6.90 11.67 -4.73
C VAL A 378 -7.58 11.83 -6.09
N PHE A 379 -6.75 11.95 -7.12
CA PHE A 379 -7.18 11.89 -8.51
C PHE A 379 -6.33 10.87 -9.24
N TRP A 380 -6.99 9.96 -9.96
CA TRP A 380 -6.36 9.04 -10.89
C TRP A 380 -7.31 8.81 -12.07
N SER A 381 -6.74 8.85 -13.28
CA SER A 381 -7.42 8.49 -14.53
C SER A 381 -6.72 7.28 -15.17
N ASP A 382 -7.51 6.41 -15.79
CA ASP A 382 -7.06 5.32 -16.65
C ASP A 382 -6.76 5.79 -18.09
N THR A 383 -7.06 7.05 -18.41
CA THR A 383 -6.84 7.65 -19.72
C THR A 383 -5.56 8.48 -19.71
N GLU A 384 -4.60 8.07 -20.53
CA GLU A 384 -3.31 8.75 -20.65
C GLU A 384 -3.48 10.21 -21.10
N GLY A 385 -2.80 11.12 -20.41
CA GLY A 385 -2.81 12.55 -20.71
C GLY A 385 -4.05 13.32 -20.24
N GLU A 386 -4.94 12.70 -19.45
CA GLU A 386 -6.01 13.45 -18.78
C GLU A 386 -5.46 14.29 -17.62
N ASP A 387 -5.46 15.60 -17.83
CA ASP A 387 -5.07 16.58 -16.82
C ASP A 387 -6.22 16.84 -15.82
N PHE A 388 -5.90 16.81 -14.53
CA PHE A 388 -6.83 17.05 -13.43
C PHE A 388 -7.55 18.40 -13.55
N LEU A 389 -6.83 19.47 -13.92
CA LEU A 389 -7.42 20.81 -14.02
C LEU A 389 -8.42 20.95 -15.17
N SER A 390 -8.34 20.09 -16.19
CA SER A 390 -9.29 20.09 -17.32
C SER A 390 -10.74 19.81 -16.90
N PHE A 391 -10.94 19.21 -15.72
CA PHE A 391 -12.25 18.88 -15.19
C PHE A 391 -12.89 20.01 -14.36
N ASN A 392 -12.17 21.11 -14.13
CA ASN A 392 -12.58 22.21 -13.23
C ASN A 392 -13.04 21.68 -11.85
N PRO A 393 -12.16 20.97 -11.13
CA PRO A 393 -12.48 20.35 -9.85
C PRO A 393 -12.90 21.38 -8.80
N PRO A 394 -13.86 21.08 -7.91
CA PRO A 394 -14.14 21.90 -6.74
C PRO A 394 -12.99 21.78 -5.73
N ALA A 395 -13.01 22.58 -4.67
CA ALA A 395 -12.12 22.37 -3.51
C ALA A 395 -12.32 20.94 -2.94
N PRO A 396 -11.25 20.28 -2.48
CA PRO A 396 -11.38 19.03 -1.74
C PRO A 396 -12.05 19.27 -0.38
N THR A 397 -12.61 18.22 0.21
CA THR A 397 -13.09 18.21 1.59
C THR A 397 -11.91 18.42 2.54
N ASP A 398 -12.10 19.18 3.60
CA ASP A 398 -11.08 19.33 4.64
C ASP A 398 -10.75 17.93 5.23
N PRO A 399 -9.47 17.54 5.33
CA PRO A 399 -9.08 16.29 5.97
C PRO A 399 -9.80 16.06 7.31
N TRP A 400 -9.87 17.07 8.17
CA TRP A 400 -10.49 16.94 9.50
C TRP A 400 -12.01 16.74 9.46
N GLU A 401 -12.67 17.02 8.34
CA GLU A 401 -14.08 16.62 8.11
C GLU A 401 -14.21 15.16 7.65
N LEU A 402 -13.15 14.56 7.10
CA LEU A 402 -13.13 13.16 6.69
C LEU A 402 -12.89 12.22 7.88
N ASN A 403 -11.96 12.59 8.78
CA ASN A 403 -11.65 11.82 9.98
C ASN A 403 -11.35 12.73 11.17
N ASP A 404 -11.83 12.31 12.35
CA ASP A 404 -11.62 13.02 13.63
C ASP A 404 -10.23 12.79 14.25
N GLU A 405 -9.55 11.72 13.82
CA GLU A 405 -8.23 11.31 14.31
C GLU A 405 -7.32 10.91 13.14
N TRP A 406 -6.04 11.25 13.27
CA TRP A 406 -4.97 10.94 12.31
C TRP A 406 -3.78 10.31 13.03
N TYR A 407 -2.81 9.79 12.29
CA TYR A 407 -1.59 9.23 12.87
C TYR A 407 -0.35 10.06 12.52
N GLU A 408 0.60 10.11 13.43
CA GLU A 408 2.00 10.49 13.20
C GLU A 408 2.85 9.23 13.35
N PHE A 409 3.70 8.99 12.37
CA PHE A 409 4.62 7.87 12.32
C PHE A 409 6.04 8.39 12.50
N SER A 410 6.79 7.87 13.46
CA SER A 410 8.20 8.23 13.66
C SER A 410 9.07 6.98 13.68
N VAL A 411 10.07 6.93 12.81
CA VAL A 411 10.96 5.78 12.69
C VAL A 411 12.14 5.98 13.62
N LEU A 412 12.24 5.15 14.66
CA LEU A 412 13.16 5.37 15.77
C LEU A 412 14.55 4.75 15.54
N GLY A 413 14.61 3.60 14.87
CA GLY A 413 15.84 2.86 14.67
C GLY A 413 15.61 1.43 14.19
N THR A 414 16.69 0.77 13.76
CA THR A 414 16.71 -0.65 13.40
C THR A 414 17.55 -1.45 14.40
N SER A 415 17.22 -2.73 14.57
CA SER A 415 17.96 -3.67 15.41
C SER A 415 17.65 -5.10 14.95
N SER A 416 18.22 -6.10 15.59
CA SER A 416 17.88 -7.51 15.35
C SER A 416 17.89 -8.32 16.64
N ASP A 417 17.18 -9.44 16.62
CA ASP A 417 17.22 -10.48 17.64
C ASP A 417 17.17 -11.88 17.01
N ASP A 418 16.84 -12.90 17.80
CA ASP A 418 16.81 -14.30 17.34
C ASP A 418 15.72 -14.56 16.28
N VAL A 419 14.71 -13.68 16.13
CA VAL A 419 13.68 -13.79 15.09
C VAL A 419 14.16 -13.22 13.76
N GLY A 420 14.91 -12.12 13.81
CA GLY A 420 15.38 -11.40 12.62
C GLY A 420 15.61 -9.92 12.89
N SER A 421 15.88 -9.16 11.83
CA SER A 421 15.92 -7.70 11.88
C SER A 421 14.53 -7.10 12.01
N TYR A 422 14.45 -5.97 12.70
CA TYR A 422 13.24 -5.21 12.88
C TYR A 422 13.52 -3.71 12.92
N ILE A 423 12.46 -2.95 12.66
CA ILE A 423 12.44 -1.49 12.79
C ILE A 423 11.48 -1.08 13.91
N GLU A 424 11.91 -0.13 14.73
CA GLU A 424 11.11 0.45 15.81
C GLU A 424 10.34 1.66 15.28
N LEU A 425 9.01 1.53 15.23
CA LEU A 425 8.09 2.56 14.75
C LEU A 425 7.26 3.09 15.92
N SER A 426 7.34 4.39 16.20
CA SER A 426 6.41 5.07 17.08
C SER A 426 5.19 5.53 16.29
N VAL A 427 4.00 5.22 16.80
CA VAL A 427 2.72 5.70 16.28
C VAL A 427 2.03 6.50 17.36
N THR A 428 1.69 7.74 17.05
CA THR A 428 0.88 8.61 17.91
C THR A 428 -0.33 9.13 17.16
N ARG A 429 -1.45 9.32 17.85
CA ARG A 429 -2.67 9.90 17.33
C ARG A 429 -2.56 11.41 17.39
N LEU A 430 -2.86 12.02 16.26
CA LEU A 430 -3.13 13.43 16.12
C LEU A 430 -4.65 13.58 16.15
N SER A 431 -5.19 13.96 17.30
CA SER A 431 -6.52 14.57 17.33
C SER A 431 -6.40 16.02 16.88
N GLN A 432 -7.44 16.58 16.28
CA GLN A 432 -7.50 18.04 16.07
C GLN A 432 -7.24 18.70 17.43
N PHE A 433 -6.04 19.24 17.63
CA PHE A 433 -5.83 20.19 18.71
C PHE A 433 -6.87 21.28 18.46
N PRO A 434 -7.64 21.74 19.47
CA PRO A 434 -8.51 22.87 19.27
C PRO A 434 -7.66 23.95 18.61
N ILE A 435 -8.04 24.37 17.40
CA ILE A 435 -7.36 25.46 16.71
C ILE A 435 -7.54 26.63 17.67
N THR A 436 -6.48 26.96 18.40
CA THR A 436 -6.52 28.06 19.36
C THR A 436 -6.66 29.33 18.54
N LEU A 437 -7.90 29.82 18.41
CA LEU A 437 -8.17 31.05 17.69
C LEU A 437 -7.71 32.21 18.56
N ALA A 438 -6.72 32.96 18.09
CA ALA A 438 -6.29 34.18 18.76
C ALA A 438 -7.50 35.10 18.93
N GLY A 439 -7.90 35.37 20.18
CA GLY A 439 -9.09 36.16 20.49
C GLY A 439 -10.33 35.37 20.93
N ASP A 440 -10.31 34.03 20.85
CA ASP A 440 -11.32 33.14 21.44
C ASP A 440 -10.98 32.91 22.92
N TYR A 441 -11.47 33.83 23.74
CA TYR A 441 -11.13 33.94 25.16
C TYR A 441 -12.04 33.12 26.07
N ASN A 442 -13.11 32.53 25.55
CA ASN A 442 -13.92 31.56 26.27
C ASN A 442 -13.70 30.09 25.81
N ASP A 443 -12.85 29.89 24.80
CA ASP A 443 -12.46 28.59 24.22
C ASP A 443 -13.65 27.79 23.68
N ASP A 444 -14.62 28.49 23.08
CA ASP A 444 -15.82 27.87 22.49
C ASP A 444 -15.71 27.61 20.98
N GLY A 445 -14.56 27.94 20.39
CA GLY A 445 -14.25 27.73 18.98
C GLY A 445 -14.75 28.84 18.06
N ILE A 446 -15.28 29.95 18.59
CA ILE A 446 -15.78 31.10 17.82
C ILE A 446 -15.26 32.39 18.45
N VAL A 447 -14.67 33.28 17.66
CA VAL A 447 -14.34 34.63 18.16
C VAL A 447 -15.55 35.53 18.01
N ASP A 448 -16.32 35.74 19.07
CA ASP A 448 -17.53 36.56 19.06
C ASP A 448 -17.61 37.58 20.22
N ALA A 449 -18.82 38.09 20.48
CA ALA A 449 -19.03 39.12 21.50
C ALA A 449 -18.87 38.58 22.94
N ALA A 450 -18.99 37.27 23.15
CA ALA A 450 -18.74 36.62 24.43
C ALA A 450 -17.25 36.74 24.82
N ASP A 451 -16.33 36.61 23.87
CA ASP A 451 -14.90 36.76 24.11
C ASP A 451 -14.50 38.17 24.51
N TYR A 452 -15.17 39.16 23.93
CA TYR A 452 -15.00 40.54 24.35
C TYR A 452 -15.34 40.72 25.82
N THR A 453 -16.42 40.09 26.30
CA THR A 453 -16.79 40.15 27.72
C THR A 453 -15.77 39.42 28.59
N THR A 454 -15.25 38.28 28.13
CA THR A 454 -14.19 37.54 28.84
C THR A 454 -12.89 38.34 28.92
N TRP A 455 -12.44 38.98 27.84
CA TRP A 455 -11.30 39.91 27.87
C TRP A 455 -11.56 41.07 28.82
N ARG A 456 -12.73 41.69 28.72
CA ARG A 456 -13.05 42.91 29.48
C ARG A 456 -13.07 42.66 30.97
N ASP A 457 -13.58 41.51 31.40
CA ASP A 457 -13.64 41.11 32.81
C ASP A 457 -12.26 40.79 33.39
N ASN A 458 -11.28 40.48 32.54
CA ASN A 458 -9.91 40.14 32.92
C ASN A 458 -8.89 41.27 32.62
N LEU A 459 -9.33 42.48 32.28
CA LEU A 459 -8.44 43.59 31.97
C LEU A 459 -7.49 43.92 33.14
N GLY A 460 -6.19 43.89 32.89
CA GLY A 460 -5.13 44.10 33.88
C GLY A 460 -4.72 42.86 34.68
N ALA A 461 -5.29 41.69 34.37
CA ALA A 461 -4.86 40.42 34.95
C ALA A 461 -3.46 40.00 34.42
N PRO A 462 -2.75 39.11 35.14
CA PRO A 462 -1.45 38.59 34.68
C PRO A 462 -1.56 37.81 33.35
N ALA A 463 -0.43 37.68 32.66
CA ALA A 463 -0.30 36.83 31.48
C ALA A 463 -0.80 35.40 31.74
N GLY A 464 -1.46 34.81 30.73
CA GLY A 464 -2.03 33.46 30.81
C GLY A 464 -3.37 33.36 31.55
N THR A 465 -4.03 34.50 31.84
CA THR A 465 -5.38 34.51 32.43
C THR A 465 -6.45 34.18 31.39
N LEU A 466 -6.26 34.60 30.13
CA LEU A 466 -7.18 34.29 29.04
C LEU A 466 -6.70 33.02 28.30
N PRO A 467 -7.61 32.07 28.00
CA PRO A 467 -7.40 31.06 26.96
C PRO A 467 -6.98 31.71 25.65
N ASN A 468 -6.21 31.02 24.81
CA ASN A 468 -5.88 31.44 23.44
C ASN A 468 -5.33 32.89 23.30
N ASP A 469 -4.65 33.40 24.34
CA ASP A 469 -3.94 34.69 24.32
C ASP A 469 -2.61 34.55 23.54
N PRO A 470 -2.46 35.21 22.38
CA PRO A 470 -1.28 35.08 21.55
C PRO A 470 -0.08 35.91 22.04
N THR A 471 -0.26 36.79 23.03
CA THR A 471 0.72 37.82 23.39
C THR A 471 1.64 37.40 24.53
N GLY A 472 1.13 36.57 25.46
CA GLY A 472 1.87 36.18 26.66
C GLY A 472 2.18 37.34 27.62
N GLU A 473 1.51 38.49 27.46
CA GLU A 473 1.65 39.68 28.32
C GLU A 473 0.44 39.84 29.26
N SER A 474 0.50 40.80 30.19
CA SER A 474 -0.67 41.14 31.02
C SER A 474 -1.84 41.56 30.15
N ILE A 475 -3.07 41.16 30.52
CA ILE A 475 -4.26 41.35 29.70
C ILE A 475 -4.54 42.83 29.46
N GLY A 476 -4.47 43.26 28.21
CA GLY A 476 -4.48 44.67 27.80
C GLY A 476 -4.92 44.88 26.35
N ASP A 477 -4.37 45.95 25.75
CA ASP A 477 -4.78 46.42 24.41
C ASP A 477 -4.39 45.45 23.29
N ASP A 478 -3.33 44.65 23.47
CA ASP A 478 -2.85 43.71 22.46
C ASP A 478 -3.79 42.51 22.30
N GLN A 479 -4.35 41.99 23.41
CA GLN A 479 -5.41 40.99 23.38
C GLN A 479 -6.70 41.53 22.75
N TYR A 480 -7.04 42.79 23.02
CA TYR A 480 -8.18 43.42 22.36
C TYR A 480 -7.97 43.56 20.85
N ALA A 481 -6.74 43.88 20.41
CA ALA A 481 -6.40 43.92 19.00
C ALA A 481 -6.53 42.53 18.36
N ALA A 482 -6.03 41.48 19.02
CA ALA A 482 -6.15 40.09 18.56
C ALA A 482 -7.62 39.66 18.42
N TRP A 483 -8.47 39.91 19.42
CA TRP A 483 -9.92 39.66 19.33
C TRP A 483 -10.56 40.40 18.15
N ARG A 484 -10.25 41.70 17.98
CA ARG A 484 -10.84 42.51 16.92
C ARG A 484 -10.41 42.05 15.53
N GLU A 485 -9.16 41.63 15.38
CA GLU A 485 -8.62 41.13 14.11
C GLU A 485 -9.23 39.80 13.70
N ASN A 486 -9.65 38.99 14.67
CA ASN A 486 -10.21 37.66 14.44
C ASN A 486 -11.74 37.60 14.65
N PHE A 487 -12.42 38.71 14.92
CA PHE A 487 -13.86 38.71 15.20
C PHE A 487 -14.67 38.09 14.04
N GLY A 488 -15.43 37.04 14.36
CA GLY A 488 -16.19 36.22 13.41
C GLY A 488 -15.44 35.00 12.88
N ALA A 489 -14.18 34.76 13.29
CA ALA A 489 -13.46 33.53 12.98
C ALA A 489 -14.08 32.34 13.73
N ILE A 490 -14.12 31.17 13.07
CA ILE A 490 -14.63 29.92 13.62
C ILE A 490 -13.54 28.86 13.45
N ALA A 491 -13.26 28.11 14.50
CA ALA A 491 -12.23 27.09 14.50
C ALA A 491 -12.64 26.00 13.51
N GLY A 492 -11.83 25.77 12.48
CA GLY A 492 -12.12 24.81 11.42
C GLY A 492 -13.12 25.27 10.35
N GLY A 493 -13.46 26.56 10.28
CA GLY A 493 -14.34 27.11 9.24
C GLY A 493 -13.63 28.09 8.30
N SER A 494 -13.83 27.96 6.99
CA SER A 494 -13.43 28.98 6.02
C SER A 494 -14.23 30.28 6.26
N SER A 495 -13.53 31.35 6.64
CA SER A 495 -14.14 32.67 6.88
C SER A 495 -14.67 33.30 5.59
N ALA A 496 -15.90 32.97 5.20
CA ALA A 496 -16.66 33.78 4.26
C ALA A 496 -17.18 35.03 5.00
N VAL A 497 -16.37 36.08 5.07
CA VAL A 497 -16.86 37.39 5.51
C VAL A 497 -17.80 37.93 4.44
N ALA A 498 -19.09 37.66 4.60
CA ALA A 498 -20.11 38.38 3.87
C ALA A 498 -19.96 39.87 4.19
N ALA A 499 -19.62 40.66 3.17
CA ALA A 499 -19.58 42.11 3.29
C ALA A 499 -20.90 42.60 3.89
N VAL A 500 -20.85 43.10 5.13
CA VAL A 500 -21.98 43.73 5.79
C VAL A 500 -22.42 44.89 4.90
N PRO A 501 -23.64 44.87 4.34
CA PRO A 501 -24.13 45.99 3.55
C PRO A 501 -24.21 47.21 4.46
N GLU A 502 -23.52 48.30 4.09
CA GLU A 502 -23.57 49.54 4.88
C GLU A 502 -25.04 49.96 5.10
N PRO A 503 -25.42 50.37 6.33
CA PRO A 503 -26.76 50.85 6.58
C PRO A 503 -27.04 52.03 5.66
N ALA A 504 -28.26 52.05 5.14
CA ALA A 504 -28.84 52.97 4.17
C ALA A 504 -28.88 54.46 4.61
N GLY A 505 -27.76 55.02 5.09
CA GLY A 505 -27.62 56.40 5.55
C GLY A 505 -27.64 57.39 4.39
N VAL A 506 -27.15 56.99 3.21
CA VAL A 506 -27.15 57.82 2.00
C VAL A 506 -28.57 58.01 1.44
N THR A 507 -29.44 57.00 1.54
CA THR A 507 -30.86 57.15 1.14
C THR A 507 -31.64 58.01 2.12
N LEU A 508 -31.35 57.96 3.43
CA LEU A 508 -31.98 58.86 4.40
C LEU A 508 -31.56 60.34 4.21
N ALA A 509 -30.30 60.58 3.86
CA ALA A 509 -29.80 61.92 3.51
C ALA A 509 -30.43 62.45 2.20
N ALA A 510 -30.68 61.58 1.22
CA ALA A 510 -31.33 61.94 -0.04
C ALA A 510 -32.83 62.31 0.15
N PHE A 511 -33.55 61.63 1.05
CA PHE A 511 -34.95 61.97 1.36
C PHE A 511 -35.08 63.30 2.13
N LEU A 512 -34.12 63.65 2.99
CA LEU A 512 -34.11 64.93 3.69
C LEU A 512 -33.76 66.12 2.77
N ALA A 513 -32.87 65.92 1.78
CA ALA A 513 -32.54 66.94 0.79
C ALA A 513 -33.70 67.23 -0.19
N LEU A 514 -34.49 66.20 -0.55
CA LEU A 514 -35.66 66.35 -1.44
C LEU A 514 -36.89 66.94 -0.71
N GLY A 515 -37.05 66.69 0.59
CA GLY A 515 -38.12 67.27 1.41
C GLY A 515 -37.91 68.77 1.72
N GLY A 516 -36.67 69.23 1.85
CA GLY A 516 -36.33 70.64 2.12
C GLY A 516 -36.55 71.58 0.93
N ALA A 517 -36.45 71.08 -0.31
CA ALA A 517 -36.60 71.89 -1.52
C ALA A 517 -38.07 72.25 -1.86
N VAL A 518 -39.06 71.56 -1.27
CA VAL A 518 -40.49 71.82 -1.51
C VAL A 518 -41.04 72.96 -0.62
N PHE A 519 -40.34 73.32 0.47
CA PHE A 519 -40.79 74.38 1.39
C PHE A 519 -40.14 75.76 1.17
N LEU A 520 -39.26 75.93 0.18
CA LEU A 520 -38.55 77.20 -0.10
C LEU A 520 -38.96 77.89 -1.43
N ARG A 521 -40.11 77.54 -2.01
CA ARG A 521 -40.77 78.35 -3.04
C ARG A 521 -42.21 78.68 -2.64
N ARG A 522 -42.37 79.76 -1.88
CA ARG A 522 -43.58 80.60 -1.85
C ARG A 522 -43.16 82.05 -1.99
#